data_AF-A0A7V8BGS3-F1
#
_entry.id   AF-A0A7V8BGS3-F1
#
_cell.length_a   1.000
_cell.length_b   1.000
_cell.length_c   1.000
_cell.angle_alpha   90.00
_cell.angle_beta   90.00
_cell.angle_gamma   90.00
#
_symmetry.space_group_name_H-M   'P 1'
#
loop_
_entity.id
_entity.type
_entity.pdbx_description
1 polymer ?
#
loop_
_entity_poly.entity_id
_entity_poly.type
_entity_poly.pdbx_seq_one_letter_code
_entity_poly.pdbx_strand_id
1 'polypeptide(L)'
;SAALLDQARVAIASELAGAYVSLRTTQRLLRLTRDDIDALTERTRLMASRQKHGLVNDLDLERQRLELTNLEAQLPALLEQEAQTKNRIGLLLGLRPGELSEELAATRALNAPVLPDYTLGLPSELASRRPDIRAAEARLHQATAAIGEAQAQLYPSIRLGARAGLESYQAAKFGEWGTRLWSIGPSLDLPIFDDGRRRATVTLRELRQQEAAIDFQHTVLRAWQEIDDALTAYAAEQQRQRRLSIKAQSSADVYRLATVRERAGLSDFLTVIDAQRTDIQARRDLVSSEGRAQAQFIAVYRSLGGGPVAASSSVGNGS
;
A
#
# COMPACT_ATOMS: atom_id res chain seq x y z
N SER A 1 15.12 -0.49 -16.03
CA SER A 1 15.47 0.25 -14.80
C SER A 1 14.38 1.26 -14.42
N ALA A 2 13.87 2.09 -15.34
CA ALA A 2 12.83 3.10 -15.05
C ALA A 2 11.52 2.51 -14.48
N ALA A 3 10.96 1.45 -15.08
CA ALA A 3 9.73 0.83 -14.59
C ALA A 3 9.82 0.27 -13.16
N LEU A 4 10.99 -0.29 -12.77
CA LEU A 4 11.22 -0.78 -11.42
C LEU A 4 11.34 0.37 -10.41
N LEU A 5 11.94 1.50 -10.82
CA LEU A 5 12.01 2.71 -10.00
C LEU A 5 10.62 3.30 -9.75
N ASP A 6 9.78 3.37 -10.79
CA ASP A 6 8.40 3.86 -10.67
C ASP A 6 7.55 2.93 -9.79
N GLN A 7 7.70 1.61 -9.92
CA GLN A 7 7.06 0.64 -9.04
C GLN A 7 7.48 0.86 -7.57
N ALA A 8 8.77 1.05 -7.30
CA ALA A 8 9.27 1.32 -5.96
C ALA A 8 8.72 2.64 -5.40
N ARG A 9 8.64 3.69 -6.21
CA ARG A 9 8.06 4.98 -5.82
C ARG A 9 6.59 4.86 -5.45
N VAL A 10 5.78 4.20 -6.27
CA VAL A 10 4.36 3.97 -5.98
C VAL A 10 4.18 3.13 -4.73
N ALA A 11 5.02 2.10 -4.53
CA ALA A 11 4.98 1.27 -3.33
C ALA A 11 5.29 2.09 -2.06
N ILE A 12 6.38 2.87 -2.06
CA ILE A 12 6.77 3.72 -0.92
C ILE A 12 5.72 4.79 -0.65
N ALA A 13 5.21 5.47 -1.68
CA ALA A 13 4.17 6.48 -1.52
C ALA A 13 2.87 5.90 -0.94
N SER A 14 2.46 4.71 -1.41
CA SER A 14 1.29 4.01 -0.89
C SER A 14 1.49 3.55 0.55
N GLU A 15 2.70 3.08 0.88
CA GLU A 15 3.05 2.65 2.23
C GLU A 15 3.07 3.82 3.21
N LEU A 16 3.64 4.95 2.81
CA LEU A 16 3.64 6.20 3.58
C LEU A 16 2.21 6.71 3.80
N ALA A 17 1.39 6.73 2.75
CA ALA A 17 -0.02 7.13 2.85
C ALA A 17 -0.78 6.20 3.80
N GLY A 18 -0.56 4.88 3.71
CA GLY A 18 -1.20 3.89 4.59
C GLY A 18 -0.79 4.07 6.05
N ALA A 19 0.50 4.29 6.32
CA ALA A 19 1.00 4.60 7.65
C ALA A 19 0.39 5.89 8.20
N TYR A 20 0.30 6.94 7.38
CA TYR A 20 -0.31 8.21 7.79
C TYR A 20 -1.81 8.08 8.13
N VAL A 21 -2.58 7.35 7.31
CA VAL A 21 -3.99 7.04 7.59
C VAL A 21 -4.13 6.25 8.89
N SER A 22 -3.27 5.26 9.11
CA SER A 22 -3.26 4.46 10.34
C SER A 22 -3.00 5.35 11.56
N LEU A 23 -2.00 6.24 11.50
CA LEU A 23 -1.66 7.17 12.57
C LEU A 23 -2.87 8.05 12.93
N ARG A 24 -3.49 8.65 11.91
CA ARG A 24 -4.61 9.58 12.11
C ARG A 24 -5.86 8.85 12.62
N THR A 25 -6.08 7.60 12.22
CA THR A 25 -7.14 6.75 12.75
C THR A 25 -6.90 6.47 14.24
N THR A 26 -5.67 6.07 14.62
CA THR A 26 -5.29 5.83 16.02
C THR A 26 -5.41 7.10 16.86
N GLN A 27 -5.01 8.27 16.35
CA GLN A 27 -5.15 9.55 17.06
C GLN A 27 -6.63 9.93 17.31
N ARG A 28 -7.53 9.58 16.38
CA ARG A 28 -8.98 9.77 16.57
C ARG A 28 -9.54 8.81 17.62
N LEU A 29 -9.10 7.55 17.62
CA LEU A 29 -9.47 6.57 18.64
C LEU A 29 -8.95 6.96 20.03
N LEU A 30 -7.72 7.51 20.11
CA LEU A 30 -7.15 8.05 21.34
C LEU A 30 -7.98 9.21 21.88
N ARG A 31 -8.34 10.17 21.02
CA ARG A 31 -9.17 11.31 21.41
C ARG A 31 -10.53 10.82 21.93
N LEU A 32 -11.21 9.98 21.16
CA LEU A 32 -12.51 9.42 21.54
C LEU A 32 -12.42 8.69 22.89
N THR A 33 -11.39 7.88 23.09
CA THR A 33 -11.19 7.14 24.34
C THR A 33 -10.92 8.07 25.52
N ARG A 34 -10.14 9.15 25.34
CA ARG A 34 -9.93 10.16 26.38
C ARG A 34 -11.22 10.90 26.74
N ASP A 35 -11.98 11.34 25.73
CA ASP A 35 -13.27 12.02 25.92
C ASP A 35 -14.25 11.11 26.68
N ASP A 36 -14.29 9.81 26.35
CA ASP A 36 -15.12 8.82 27.05
C ASP A 36 -14.65 8.57 28.50
N ILE A 37 -13.33 8.54 28.75
CA ILE A 37 -12.74 8.42 30.11
C ILE A 37 -13.12 9.63 30.97
N ASP A 38 -12.98 10.84 30.44
CA ASP A 38 -13.31 12.07 31.16
C ASP A 38 -14.80 12.10 31.54
N ALA A 39 -15.68 11.73 30.60
CA ALA A 39 -17.11 11.63 30.83
C ALA A 39 -17.47 10.55 31.88
N LEU A 40 -16.84 9.38 31.81
CA LEU A 40 -17.04 8.29 32.77
C LEU A 40 -16.50 8.63 34.16
N THR A 41 -15.39 9.36 34.25
CA THR A 41 -14.78 9.80 35.51
C THR A 41 -15.74 10.73 36.26
N GLU A 42 -16.28 11.73 35.58
CA GLU A 42 -17.24 12.65 36.18
C GLU A 42 -18.54 11.94 36.59
N ARG A 43 -19.04 11.01 35.77
CA ARG A 43 -20.21 10.19 36.12
C ARG A 43 -19.96 9.34 37.37
N THR A 44 -18.80 8.69 37.45
CA THR A 44 -18.40 7.88 38.62
C THR A 44 -18.34 8.73 39.87
N ARG A 45 -17.81 9.96 39.77
CA ARG A 45 -17.73 10.91 40.89
C ARG A 45 -19.12 11.31 41.39
N LEU A 46 -20.05 11.62 40.49
CA LEU A 46 -21.43 11.95 40.82
C LEU A 46 -22.15 10.76 41.49
N MET A 47 -21.96 9.54 40.97
CA MET A 47 -22.53 8.33 41.57
C MET A 47 -21.95 8.04 42.96
N ALA A 48 -20.64 8.18 43.14
CA ALA A 48 -20.01 8.02 44.44
C ALA A 48 -20.55 9.03 45.47
N SER A 49 -20.86 10.26 45.04
CA SER A 49 -21.52 11.23 45.91
C SER A 49 -22.94 10.79 46.29
N ARG A 50 -23.73 10.30 45.33
CA ARG A 50 -25.10 9.83 45.58
C ARG A 50 -25.15 8.58 46.46
N GLN A 51 -24.21 7.65 46.28
CA GLN A 51 -24.07 6.44 47.09
C GLN A 51 -23.83 6.80 48.57
N LYS A 52 -23.00 7.81 48.86
CA LYS A 52 -22.77 8.30 50.25
C LYS A 52 -24.04 8.81 50.93
N HIS A 53 -25.02 9.24 50.15
CA HIS A 53 -26.33 9.68 50.64
C HIS A 53 -27.41 8.59 50.55
N GLY A 54 -27.04 7.34 50.25
CA GLY A 54 -27.96 6.20 50.13
C GLY A 54 -28.88 6.24 48.92
N LEU A 55 -28.56 7.06 47.91
CA LEU A 55 -29.41 7.27 46.72
C LEU A 55 -29.06 6.35 45.54
N VAL A 56 -27.95 5.61 45.62
CA VAL A 56 -27.46 4.68 44.59
C VAL A 56 -26.87 3.45 45.28
N ASN A 57 -27.05 2.26 44.70
CA ASN A 57 -26.52 0.99 45.21
C ASN A 57 -25.02 0.86 44.94
N ASP A 58 -24.29 0.18 45.84
CA ASP A 58 -22.86 -0.13 45.72
C ASP A 58 -22.55 -0.91 44.45
N LEU A 59 -23.43 -1.84 44.06
CA LEU A 59 -23.26 -2.63 42.84
C LEU A 59 -23.14 -1.76 41.58
N ASP A 60 -23.94 -0.70 41.50
CA ASP A 60 -23.95 0.19 40.33
C ASP A 60 -22.71 1.09 40.29
N LEU A 61 -22.23 1.52 41.46
CA LEU A 61 -20.97 2.25 41.57
C LEU A 61 -19.78 1.37 41.17
N GLU A 62 -19.73 0.11 41.61
CA GLU A 62 -18.65 -0.82 41.25
C GLU A 62 -18.69 -1.19 39.76
N ARG A 63 -19.87 -1.39 39.18
CA ARG A 63 -20.02 -1.57 37.72
C ARG A 63 -19.49 -0.36 36.95
N GLN A 64 -19.81 0.84 37.41
CA GLN A 64 -19.34 2.07 36.79
C GLN A 64 -17.82 2.23 36.89
N ARG A 65 -17.22 1.88 38.04
CA ARG A 65 -15.76 1.86 38.22
C ARG A 65 -15.08 0.87 37.29
N LEU A 66 -15.63 -0.34 37.18
CA LEU A 66 -15.13 -1.37 36.27
C LEU A 66 -15.08 -0.86 34.82
N GLU A 67 -16.12 -0.14 34.39
CA GLU A 67 -16.18 0.42 33.04
C GLU A 67 -15.13 1.49 32.77
N LEU A 68 -14.89 2.37 33.74
CA LEU A 68 -13.82 3.35 33.67
C LEU A 68 -12.46 2.64 33.54
N THR A 69 -12.17 1.68 34.42
CA THR A 69 -10.90 0.94 34.41
C THR A 69 -10.72 0.13 33.12
N ASN A 70 -11.79 -0.47 32.58
CA ASN A 70 -11.76 -1.18 31.30
C ASN A 70 -11.37 -0.25 30.15
N LEU A 71 -11.80 1.00 30.19
CA LEU A 71 -11.51 1.99 29.17
C LEU A 71 -10.09 2.54 29.32
N GLU A 72 -9.66 2.84 30.55
CA GLU A 72 -8.29 3.25 30.88
C GLU A 72 -7.26 2.19 30.45
N ALA A 73 -7.58 0.91 30.63
CA ALA A 73 -6.72 -0.21 30.22
C ALA A 73 -6.46 -0.26 28.70
N GLN A 74 -7.27 0.41 27.88
CA GLN A 74 -7.12 0.43 26.42
C GLN A 74 -6.21 1.57 25.93
N LEU A 75 -5.98 2.61 26.75
CA LEU A 75 -5.11 3.74 26.39
C LEU A 75 -3.68 3.30 26.03
N PRO A 76 -2.99 2.44 26.81
CA PRO A 76 -1.60 2.07 26.52
C PRO A 76 -1.43 1.44 25.14
N ALA A 77 -2.34 0.55 24.72
CA ALA A 77 -2.27 -0.09 23.41
C ALA A 77 -2.42 0.93 22.26
N LEU A 78 -3.31 1.92 22.42
CA LEU A 78 -3.48 2.98 21.43
C LEU A 78 -2.28 3.94 21.37
N LEU A 79 -1.66 4.25 22.52
CA LEU A 79 -0.44 5.06 22.59
C LEU A 79 0.76 4.35 21.95
N GLU A 80 0.90 3.05 22.19
CA GLU A 80 1.89 2.20 21.53
C GLU A 80 1.70 2.22 20.01
N GLN A 81 0.47 2.01 19.53
CA GLN A 81 0.17 2.04 18.11
C GLN A 81 0.47 3.40 17.47
N GLU A 82 0.18 4.51 18.18
CA GLU A 82 0.53 5.86 17.72
C GLU A 82 2.05 6.00 17.56
N ALA A 83 2.83 5.57 18.57
CA ALA A 83 4.29 5.64 18.54
C ALA A 83 4.91 4.78 17.43
N GLN A 84 4.45 3.53 17.28
CA GLN A 84 4.91 2.63 16.22
C GLN A 84 4.64 3.21 14.83
N THR A 85 3.47 3.82 14.63
CA THR A 85 3.10 4.38 13.33
C THR A 85 3.91 5.65 13.02
N LYS A 86 4.16 6.51 14.02
CA LYS A 86 5.09 7.65 13.87
C LYS A 86 6.50 7.20 13.49
N ASN A 87 7.01 6.15 14.15
CA ASN A 87 8.32 5.59 13.85
C ASN A 87 8.39 5.00 12.44
N ARG A 88 7.32 4.34 11.97
CA ARG A 88 7.24 3.84 10.59
C ARG A 88 7.26 4.96 9.56
N ILE A 89 6.53 6.05 9.80
CA ILE A 89 6.57 7.24 8.94
C ILE A 89 7.99 7.83 8.91
N GLY A 90 8.64 7.96 10.06
CA GLY A 90 10.03 8.40 10.15
C GLY A 90 10.99 7.53 9.32
N LEU A 91 10.90 6.21 9.46
CA LEU A 91 11.70 5.26 8.68
C LEU A 91 11.50 5.42 7.16
N LEU A 92 10.25 5.55 6.71
CA LEU A 92 9.93 5.72 5.27
C LEU A 92 10.44 7.05 4.70
N LEU A 93 10.62 8.06 5.55
CA LEU A 93 11.18 9.36 5.19
C LEU A 93 12.70 9.44 5.42
N GLY A 94 13.33 8.38 5.93
CA GLY A 94 14.76 8.37 6.25
C GLY A 94 15.14 9.21 7.47
N LEU A 95 14.19 9.46 8.37
CA LEU A 95 14.34 10.29 9.57
C LEU A 95 14.45 9.44 10.83
N ARG A 96 15.05 9.99 11.89
CA ARG A 96 15.20 9.30 13.18
C ARG A 96 13.86 9.29 13.94
N PRO A 97 13.60 8.27 14.79
CA PRO A 97 12.45 8.28 15.69
C PRO A 97 12.38 9.59 16.49
N GLY A 98 11.21 10.22 16.49
CA GLY A 98 10.96 11.46 17.23
C GLY A 98 11.19 12.77 16.46
N GLU A 99 11.86 12.76 15.31
CA GLU A 99 12.12 14.01 14.54
C GLU A 99 10.84 14.67 14.01
N LEU A 100 9.80 13.88 13.74
CA LEU A 100 8.50 14.36 13.23
C LEU A 100 7.44 14.55 14.34
N SER A 101 7.84 14.58 15.61
CA SER A 101 6.87 14.55 16.73
C SER A 101 5.89 15.72 16.72
N GLU A 102 6.35 16.92 16.35
CA GLU A 102 5.50 18.12 16.28
C GLU A 102 4.60 18.10 15.04
N GLU A 103 5.14 17.76 13.86
CA GLU A 103 4.37 17.71 12.61
C GLU A 103 3.29 16.61 12.63
N LEU A 104 3.60 15.49 13.28
CA LEU A 104 2.69 14.36 13.46
C LEU A 104 1.88 14.46 14.76
N ALA A 105 1.92 15.59 15.46
CA ALA A 105 1.03 15.84 16.58
C ALA A 105 -0.43 15.77 16.13
N ALA A 106 -1.33 15.50 17.09
CA ALA A 106 -2.75 15.31 16.82
C ALA A 106 -3.45 16.63 16.46
N THR A 107 -3.22 17.15 15.26
CA THR A 107 -3.88 18.36 14.73
C THR A 107 -5.09 17.97 13.86
N ARG A 108 -5.99 18.95 13.66
CA ARG A 108 -7.39 18.91 13.15
C ARG A 108 -7.71 17.81 12.12
N ALA A 109 -8.96 17.31 12.21
CA ALA A 109 -9.49 16.13 11.52
C ALA A 109 -9.02 15.96 10.06
N LEU A 110 -8.65 14.72 9.70
CA LEU A 110 -8.63 14.33 8.30
C LEU A 110 -10.06 14.35 7.76
N ASN A 111 -10.33 15.22 6.79
CA ASN A 111 -11.46 15.01 5.92
C ASN A 111 -11.19 13.71 5.14
N ALA A 112 -12.17 12.82 5.05
CA ALA A 112 -12.02 11.63 4.23
C ALA A 112 -11.78 12.05 2.77
N PRO A 113 -10.67 11.64 2.14
CA PRO A 113 -10.47 11.88 0.72
C PRO A 113 -11.61 11.18 -0.04
N VAL A 114 -12.35 11.96 -0.82
CA VAL A 114 -13.41 11.46 -1.70
C VAL A 114 -12.71 10.94 -2.96
N LEU A 115 -13.01 9.71 -3.38
CA LEU A 115 -12.62 9.28 -4.73
C LEU A 115 -13.25 10.27 -5.71
N PRO A 116 -12.47 10.85 -6.64
CA PRO A 116 -13.06 11.33 -7.88
C PRO A 116 -14.03 10.28 -8.42
N ASP A 117 -15.12 10.71 -9.04
CA ASP A 117 -16.13 9.82 -9.61
C ASP A 117 -15.46 9.00 -10.73
N TYR A 118 -14.84 7.88 -10.34
CA TYR A 118 -14.05 7.07 -11.25
C TYR A 118 -15.02 6.17 -11.99
N THR A 119 -15.35 6.58 -13.22
CA THR A 119 -15.66 5.61 -14.26
C THR A 119 -14.37 4.81 -14.45
N LEU A 120 -14.22 3.74 -13.67
CA LEU A 120 -13.17 2.76 -13.82
C LEU A 120 -13.27 2.29 -15.28
N GLY A 121 -12.36 2.77 -16.13
CA GLY A 121 -12.24 2.30 -17.49
C GLY A 121 -12.06 0.78 -17.50
N LEU A 122 -12.21 0.17 -18.68
CA LEU A 122 -12.05 -1.28 -18.83
C LEU A 122 -10.75 -1.76 -18.13
N PRO A 123 -10.80 -2.81 -17.29
CA PRO A 123 -9.63 -3.35 -16.58
C PRO A 123 -8.40 -3.62 -17.47
N SER A 124 -8.63 -3.86 -18.77
CA SER A 124 -7.61 -4.02 -19.80
C SER A 124 -6.75 -2.77 -20.04
N GLU A 125 -7.32 -1.56 -20.00
CA GLU A 125 -6.57 -0.31 -20.15
C GLU A 125 -5.79 0.06 -18.89
N LEU A 126 -6.24 -0.40 -17.73
CA LEU A 126 -5.60 -0.15 -16.44
C LEU A 126 -4.40 -1.08 -16.21
N ALA A 127 -4.49 -2.33 -16.68
CA ALA A 127 -3.39 -3.29 -16.60
C ALA A 127 -2.15 -2.85 -17.40
N SER A 128 -2.33 -2.28 -18.60
CA SER A 128 -1.20 -1.81 -19.45
C SER A 128 -0.42 -0.62 -18.88
N ARG A 129 -0.97 0.05 -17.86
CA ARG A 129 -0.31 1.16 -17.15
C ARG A 129 0.58 0.69 -16.00
N ARG A 130 0.42 -0.56 -15.53
CA ARG A 130 1.21 -1.01 -14.39
C ARG A 130 2.68 -1.24 -14.78
N PRO A 131 3.63 -0.75 -13.97
CA PRO A 131 5.06 -0.91 -14.26
C PRO A 131 5.55 -2.37 -14.22
N ASP A 132 4.91 -3.24 -13.45
CA ASP A 132 5.26 -4.66 -13.32
C ASP A 132 4.92 -5.46 -14.59
N ILE A 133 3.76 -5.19 -15.20
CA ILE A 133 3.36 -5.76 -16.50
C ILE A 133 4.34 -5.32 -17.59
N ARG A 134 4.70 -4.03 -17.63
CA ARG A 134 5.70 -3.51 -18.58
C ARG A 134 7.08 -4.14 -18.38
N ALA A 135 7.47 -4.39 -17.13
CA ALA A 135 8.74 -5.06 -16.83
C ALA A 135 8.71 -6.53 -17.27
N ALA A 136 7.59 -7.25 -17.08
CA ALA A 136 7.43 -8.62 -17.53
C ALA A 136 7.39 -8.72 -19.07
N GLU A 137 6.70 -7.79 -19.74
CA GLU A 137 6.67 -7.68 -21.20
C GLU A 137 8.08 -7.43 -21.77
N ALA A 138 8.84 -6.51 -21.19
CA ALA A 138 10.22 -6.24 -21.60
C ALA A 138 11.13 -7.48 -21.44
N ARG A 139 10.94 -8.28 -20.37
CA ARG A 139 11.67 -9.56 -20.18
C ARG A 139 11.30 -10.58 -21.24
N LEU A 140 10.01 -10.68 -21.58
CA LEU A 140 9.54 -11.54 -22.67
C LEU A 140 10.16 -11.13 -24.01
N HIS A 141 10.18 -9.84 -24.33
CA HIS A 141 10.85 -9.34 -25.53
C HIS A 141 12.35 -9.67 -25.54
N GLN A 142 13.04 -9.50 -24.42
CA GLN A 142 14.45 -9.86 -24.29
C GLN A 142 14.69 -11.36 -24.51
N ALA A 143 13.84 -12.22 -23.94
CA ALA A 143 13.94 -13.66 -24.12
C ALA A 143 13.70 -14.08 -25.58
N THR A 144 12.73 -13.45 -26.26
CA THR A 144 12.47 -13.65 -27.69
C THR A 144 13.64 -13.21 -28.55
N ALA A 145 14.26 -12.05 -28.27
CA ALA A 145 15.45 -11.59 -28.99
C ALA A 145 16.64 -12.55 -28.83
N ALA A 146 16.81 -13.13 -27.64
CA ALA A 146 17.87 -14.11 -27.36
C ALA A 146 17.72 -15.42 -28.16
N ILE A 147 16.51 -15.78 -28.63
CA ILE A 147 16.33 -16.89 -29.58
C ILE A 147 16.97 -16.52 -30.92
N GLY A 148 16.69 -15.32 -31.44
CA GLY A 148 17.29 -14.83 -32.69
C GLY A 148 18.81 -14.76 -32.63
N GLU A 149 19.37 -14.33 -31.50
CA GLU A 149 20.82 -14.37 -31.26
C GLU A 149 21.39 -15.79 -31.27
N ALA A 150 20.72 -16.75 -30.62
CA ALA A 150 21.15 -18.14 -30.61
C ALA A 150 21.01 -18.82 -31.99
N GLN A 151 19.97 -18.46 -32.75
CA GLN A 151 19.79 -18.91 -34.14
C GLN A 151 20.87 -18.33 -35.05
N ALA A 152 21.26 -17.06 -34.87
CA ALA A 152 22.34 -16.45 -35.64
C ALA A 152 23.68 -17.17 -35.45
N GLN A 153 23.92 -17.77 -34.27
CA GLN A 153 25.13 -18.57 -34.00
C GLN A 153 25.17 -19.90 -34.76
N LEU A 154 24.07 -20.34 -35.38
CA LEU A 154 24.05 -21.49 -36.30
C LEU A 154 24.65 -21.15 -37.68
N TYR A 155 24.76 -19.86 -38.00
CA TYR A 155 25.28 -19.37 -39.26
C TYR A 155 26.75 -18.91 -39.12
N PRO A 156 27.50 -18.87 -40.24
CA PRO A 156 28.87 -18.38 -40.22
C PRO A 156 28.95 -16.94 -39.70
N SER A 157 29.91 -16.68 -38.81
CA SER A 157 30.19 -15.30 -38.38
C SER A 157 31.31 -14.70 -39.23
N ILE A 158 31.06 -13.50 -39.78
CA ILE A 158 32.03 -12.72 -40.55
C ILE A 158 32.47 -11.56 -39.66
N ARG A 159 33.75 -11.54 -39.28
CA ARG A 159 34.34 -10.44 -38.50
C ARG A 159 35.37 -9.72 -39.36
N LEU A 160 35.29 -8.40 -39.48
CA LEU A 160 36.30 -7.60 -40.17
C LEU A 160 37.25 -7.01 -39.12
N GLY A 161 38.51 -7.45 -39.13
CA GLY A 161 39.53 -6.99 -38.20
C GLY A 161 40.55 -6.10 -38.89
N ALA A 162 41.01 -5.07 -38.18
CA ALA A 162 42.20 -4.29 -38.55
C ALA A 162 43.19 -4.33 -37.39
N ARG A 163 44.46 -4.55 -37.68
CA ARG A 163 45.56 -4.50 -36.72
C ARG A 163 46.63 -3.56 -37.25
N ALA A 164 47.18 -2.74 -36.38
CA ALA A 164 48.33 -1.88 -36.67
C ALA A 164 49.28 -1.93 -35.47
N GLY A 165 50.57 -1.97 -35.73
CA GLY A 165 51.60 -2.07 -34.71
C GLY A 165 52.98 -1.73 -35.23
N LEU A 166 53.93 -1.73 -34.31
CA LEU A 166 55.35 -1.61 -34.61
C LEU A 166 56.01 -2.94 -34.25
N GLU A 167 56.65 -3.58 -35.21
CA GLU A 167 57.39 -4.83 -35.00
C GLU A 167 58.85 -4.61 -35.41
N SER A 168 59.78 -4.89 -34.49
CA SER A 168 61.21 -4.75 -34.73
C SER A 168 62.00 -5.82 -34.00
N TYR A 169 62.90 -6.51 -34.71
CA TYR A 169 63.85 -7.47 -34.13
C TYR A 169 65.00 -6.80 -33.37
N GLN A 170 65.14 -5.46 -33.46
CA GLN A 170 66.17 -4.67 -32.78
C GLN A 170 65.56 -3.46 -32.10
N ALA A 171 65.82 -3.28 -30.79
CA ALA A 171 65.24 -2.20 -29.98
C ALA A 171 65.56 -0.79 -30.53
N ALA A 172 66.73 -0.60 -31.17
CA ALA A 172 67.17 0.68 -31.71
C ALA A 172 66.39 1.18 -32.94
N LYS A 173 65.62 0.31 -33.62
CA LYS A 173 64.90 0.64 -34.87
C LYS A 173 63.40 0.87 -34.70
N PHE A 174 62.91 0.88 -33.45
CA PHE A 174 61.47 0.87 -33.15
C PHE A 174 60.69 2.07 -33.73
N GLY A 175 61.35 3.18 -34.09
CA GLY A 175 60.74 4.38 -34.69
C GLY A 175 60.91 4.56 -36.21
N GLU A 176 61.55 3.63 -36.93
CA GLU A 176 61.76 3.75 -38.37
C GLU A 176 60.46 3.52 -39.17
N TRP A 177 60.33 4.12 -40.36
CA TRP A 177 59.13 3.93 -41.20
C TRP A 177 58.90 2.45 -41.58
N GLY A 178 59.98 1.67 -41.68
CA GLY A 178 59.95 0.25 -42.05
C GLY A 178 59.48 -0.71 -40.95
N THR A 179 59.31 -0.27 -39.70
CA THR A 179 58.83 -1.14 -38.59
C THR A 179 57.32 -1.12 -38.42
N ARG A 180 56.60 -0.32 -39.22
CA ARG A 180 55.14 -0.23 -39.21
C ARG A 180 54.52 -1.43 -39.90
N LEU A 181 53.81 -2.24 -39.13
CA LEU A 181 53.03 -3.36 -39.65
C LEU A 181 51.55 -3.06 -39.50
N TRP A 182 50.78 -3.25 -40.56
CA TRP A 182 49.32 -3.18 -40.51
C TRP A 182 48.72 -4.31 -41.34
N SER A 183 47.54 -4.77 -40.93
CA SER A 183 46.76 -5.78 -41.64
C SER A 183 45.28 -5.49 -41.49
N ILE A 184 44.52 -5.64 -42.56
CA ILE A 184 43.06 -5.57 -42.56
C ILE A 184 42.52 -6.77 -43.34
N GLY A 185 41.56 -7.46 -42.78
CA GLY A 185 40.98 -8.63 -43.45
C GLY A 185 39.79 -9.22 -42.71
N PRO A 186 38.85 -9.84 -43.45
CA PRO A 186 37.77 -10.58 -42.85
C PRO A 186 38.28 -11.91 -42.28
N SER A 187 37.76 -12.30 -41.12
CA SER A 187 37.85 -13.66 -40.59
C SER A 187 36.46 -14.30 -40.64
N LEU A 188 36.37 -15.46 -41.28
CA LEU A 188 35.17 -16.29 -41.31
C LEU A 188 35.31 -17.41 -40.29
N ASP A 189 34.30 -17.60 -39.46
CA ASP A 189 34.25 -18.67 -38.47
C ASP A 189 32.95 -19.44 -38.68
N LEU A 190 33.09 -20.65 -39.25
CA LEU A 190 32.00 -21.58 -39.50
C LEU A 190 32.29 -22.90 -38.77
N PRO A 191 31.68 -23.12 -37.61
CA PRO A 191 31.93 -24.31 -36.84
C PRO A 191 31.12 -25.49 -37.39
N ILE A 192 31.81 -26.50 -37.95
CA ILE A 192 31.19 -27.64 -38.66
C ILE A 192 30.68 -28.72 -37.69
N PHE A 193 31.36 -28.91 -36.55
CA PHE A 193 30.99 -29.91 -35.54
C PHE A 193 31.09 -29.32 -34.14
N ASP A 194 30.00 -29.40 -33.36
CA ASP A 194 29.93 -28.96 -31.96
C ASP A 194 29.06 -29.88 -31.09
N ASP A 195 28.89 -31.13 -31.51
CA ASP A 195 28.12 -32.16 -30.78
C ASP A 195 26.68 -31.72 -30.42
N GLY A 196 26.06 -30.88 -31.26
CA GLY A 196 24.71 -30.38 -31.04
C GLY A 196 24.57 -29.27 -29.99
N ARG A 197 25.68 -28.77 -29.41
CA ARG A 197 25.68 -27.74 -28.37
C ARG A 197 24.90 -26.48 -28.76
N ARG A 198 25.06 -25.97 -29.99
CA ARG A 198 24.32 -24.79 -30.46
C ARG A 198 22.84 -25.06 -30.63
N ARG A 199 22.44 -26.23 -31.13
CA ARG A 199 21.02 -26.61 -31.24
C ARG A 199 20.37 -26.70 -29.85
N ALA A 200 21.05 -27.35 -28.90
CA ALA A 200 20.62 -27.39 -27.51
C ALA A 200 20.53 -26.00 -26.88
N THR A 201 21.43 -25.08 -27.26
CA THR A 201 21.38 -23.67 -26.82
C THR A 201 20.14 -22.97 -27.35
N VAL A 202 19.76 -23.17 -28.63
CA VAL A 202 18.52 -22.62 -29.19
C VAL A 202 17.31 -23.15 -28.44
N THR A 203 17.21 -24.47 -28.23
CA THR A 203 16.13 -25.08 -27.44
C THR A 203 16.07 -24.52 -26.02
N LEU A 204 17.22 -24.32 -25.36
CA LEU A 204 17.27 -23.66 -24.05
C LEU A 204 16.73 -22.22 -24.09
N ARG A 205 17.02 -21.45 -25.15
CA ARG A 205 16.47 -20.08 -25.31
C ARG A 205 14.97 -20.10 -25.57
N GLU A 206 14.47 -21.06 -26.35
CA GLU A 206 13.04 -21.27 -26.57
C GLU A 206 12.32 -21.59 -25.25
N LEU A 207 12.86 -22.51 -24.44
CA LEU A 207 12.29 -22.83 -23.11
C LEU A 207 12.30 -21.61 -22.18
N ARG A 208 13.35 -20.80 -22.18
CA ARG A 208 13.40 -19.54 -21.40
C ARG A 208 12.41 -18.49 -21.88
N GLN A 209 12.12 -18.45 -23.17
CA GLN A 209 11.08 -17.57 -23.72
C GLN A 209 9.69 -18.06 -23.29
N GLN A 210 9.43 -19.37 -23.28
CA GLN A 210 8.20 -19.94 -22.77
C GLN A 210 8.01 -19.63 -21.28
N GLU A 211 9.07 -19.79 -20.46
CA GLU A 211 9.08 -19.39 -19.06
C GLU A 211 8.73 -17.89 -18.89
N ALA A 212 9.40 -17.01 -19.65
CA ALA A 212 9.09 -15.58 -19.62
C ALA A 212 7.66 -15.24 -20.08
N ALA A 213 7.07 -16.02 -21.00
CA ALA A 213 5.71 -15.84 -21.45
C ALA A 213 4.69 -16.25 -20.36
N ILE A 214 4.97 -17.36 -19.66
CA ILE A 214 4.17 -17.79 -18.50
C ILE A 214 4.26 -16.75 -17.38
N ASP A 215 5.46 -16.23 -17.09
CA ASP A 215 5.66 -15.18 -16.10
C ASP A 215 4.88 -13.91 -16.43
N PHE A 216 4.87 -13.51 -17.71
CA PHE A 216 4.06 -12.39 -18.19
C PHE A 216 2.56 -12.63 -17.98
N GLN A 217 2.04 -13.79 -18.41
CA GLN A 217 0.64 -14.15 -18.22
C GLN A 217 0.25 -14.16 -16.74
N HIS A 218 1.07 -14.76 -15.88
CA HIS A 218 0.84 -14.78 -14.44
C HIS A 218 0.87 -13.38 -13.82
N THR A 219 1.77 -12.50 -14.28
CA THR A 219 1.83 -11.10 -13.83
C THR A 219 0.54 -10.34 -14.20
N VAL A 220 0.01 -10.54 -15.40
CA VAL A 220 -1.25 -9.93 -15.85
C VAL A 220 -2.44 -10.46 -15.04
N LEU A 221 -2.54 -11.78 -14.84
CA LEU A 221 -3.62 -12.38 -14.06
C LEU A 221 -3.61 -11.92 -12.60
N ARG A 222 -2.42 -11.87 -11.97
CA ARG A 222 -2.25 -11.32 -10.62
C ARG A 222 -2.68 -9.86 -10.55
N ALA A 223 -2.31 -9.06 -11.54
CA ALA A 223 -2.69 -7.65 -11.57
C ALA A 223 -4.21 -7.46 -11.64
N TRP A 224 -4.91 -8.27 -12.44
CA TRP A 224 -6.37 -8.23 -12.51
C TRP A 224 -7.01 -8.64 -11.19
N GLN A 225 -6.52 -9.70 -10.57
CA GLN A 225 -6.99 -10.14 -9.27
C GLN A 225 -6.81 -9.03 -8.21
N GLU A 226 -5.63 -8.41 -8.14
CA GLU A 226 -5.36 -7.33 -7.18
C GLU A 226 -6.26 -6.10 -7.38
N ILE A 227 -6.64 -5.78 -8.63
CA ILE A 227 -7.56 -4.68 -8.94
C ILE A 227 -8.98 -5.04 -8.49
N ASP A 228 -9.46 -6.23 -8.85
CA ASP A 228 -10.81 -6.69 -8.50
C ASP A 228 -10.99 -6.83 -6.98
N ASP A 229 -10.00 -7.41 -6.30
CA ASP A 229 -9.97 -7.54 -4.84
C ASP A 229 -10.01 -6.16 -4.16
N ALA A 230 -9.20 -5.20 -4.63
CA ALA A 230 -9.15 -3.85 -4.06
C ALA A 230 -10.47 -3.08 -4.27
N LEU A 231 -11.06 -3.17 -5.47
CA LEU A 231 -12.33 -2.52 -5.79
C LEU A 231 -13.49 -3.11 -4.98
N THR A 232 -13.57 -4.44 -4.91
CA THR A 232 -14.58 -5.15 -4.13
C THR A 232 -14.46 -4.83 -2.65
N ALA A 233 -13.24 -4.84 -2.10
CA ALA A 233 -12.98 -4.48 -0.72
C ALA A 233 -13.37 -3.02 -0.41
N TYR A 234 -13.05 -2.09 -1.32
CA TYR A 234 -13.42 -0.68 -1.16
C TYR A 234 -14.94 -0.47 -1.19
N ALA A 235 -15.64 -1.08 -2.16
CA ALA A 235 -17.10 -0.98 -2.27
C ALA A 235 -17.81 -1.58 -1.03
N ALA A 236 -17.34 -2.74 -0.56
CA ALA A 236 -17.85 -3.37 0.65
C ALA A 236 -17.63 -2.49 1.89
N GLU A 237 -16.45 -1.87 2.03
CA GLU A 237 -16.16 -1.00 3.17
C GLU A 237 -16.98 0.30 3.13
N GLN A 238 -17.24 0.87 1.95
CA GLN A 238 -18.16 2.02 1.84
C GLN A 238 -19.58 1.67 2.31
N GLN A 239 -20.11 0.51 1.91
CA GLN A 239 -21.43 0.07 2.37
C GLN A 239 -21.44 -0.17 3.88
N ARG A 240 -20.38 -0.80 4.41
CA ARG A 240 -20.19 -1.00 5.86
C ARG A 240 -20.16 0.32 6.60
N GLN A 241 -19.39 1.31 6.13
CA GLN A 241 -19.27 2.63 6.74
C GLN A 241 -20.64 3.33 6.83
N ARG A 242 -21.46 3.28 5.78
CA ARG A 242 -22.83 3.83 5.78
C ARG A 242 -23.69 3.18 6.87
N ARG A 243 -23.62 1.85 7.02
CA ARG A 243 -24.36 1.12 8.07
C ARG A 243 -23.85 1.43 9.47
N LEU A 244 -22.53 1.58 9.65
CA LEU A 244 -21.92 1.94 10.92
C LEU A 244 -22.23 3.40 11.32
N SER A 245 -22.36 4.30 10.36
CA SER A 245 -22.81 5.68 10.63
C SER A 245 -24.21 5.70 11.21
N ILE A 246 -25.13 4.93 10.62
CA ILE A 246 -26.50 4.78 11.14
C ILE A 246 -26.48 4.13 12.53
N LYS A 247 -25.69 3.05 12.70
CA LYS A 247 -25.52 2.37 14.00
C LYS A 247 -25.05 3.35 15.08
N ALA A 248 -24.01 4.13 14.81
CA ALA A 248 -23.47 5.10 15.76
C ALA A 248 -24.52 6.16 16.16
N GLN A 249 -25.28 6.67 15.19
CA GLN A 249 -26.35 7.62 15.48
C GLN A 249 -27.45 7.00 16.34
N SER A 250 -27.94 5.81 15.96
CA SER A 250 -28.98 5.10 16.73
C SER A 250 -28.52 4.71 18.12
N SER A 251 -27.27 4.26 18.29
CA SER A 251 -26.72 3.92 19.61
C SER A 251 -26.59 5.14 20.51
N ALA A 252 -26.20 6.30 19.96
CA ALA A 252 -26.18 7.56 20.71
C ALA A 252 -27.58 7.99 21.19
N ASP A 253 -28.60 7.82 20.34
CA ASP A 253 -29.99 8.09 20.72
C ASP A 253 -30.50 7.15 21.81
N VAL A 254 -30.17 5.85 21.72
CA VAL A 254 -30.52 4.85 22.74
C VAL A 254 -29.85 5.21 24.08
N TYR A 255 -28.57 5.58 24.07
CA TYR A 255 -27.86 5.99 25.29
C TYR A 255 -28.48 7.25 25.92
N ARG A 256 -28.80 8.25 25.11
CA ARG A 256 -29.48 9.47 25.56
C ARG A 256 -30.84 9.16 26.19
N LEU A 257 -31.67 8.34 25.54
CA LEU A 257 -33.00 7.98 26.05
C LEU A 257 -32.91 7.14 27.32
N ALA A 258 -32.01 6.16 27.38
CA ALA A 258 -31.77 5.34 28.58
C ALA A 258 -31.37 6.23 29.76
N THR A 259 -30.49 7.20 29.54
CA THR A 259 -30.04 8.15 30.57
C THR A 259 -31.20 9.02 31.08
N VAL A 260 -32.08 9.49 30.19
CA VAL A 260 -33.26 10.30 30.59
C VAL A 260 -34.25 9.46 31.40
N ARG A 261 -34.50 8.21 30.99
CA ARG A 261 -35.42 7.31 31.70
C ARG A 261 -34.91 6.91 33.08
N GLU A 262 -33.62 6.64 33.21
CA GLU A 262 -33.00 6.32 34.50
C GLU A 262 -33.10 7.51 35.47
N ARG A 263 -32.81 8.73 35.00
CA ARG A 263 -32.96 9.95 35.83
C ARG A 263 -34.41 10.21 36.27
N ALA A 264 -35.39 9.73 35.50
CA ALA A 264 -36.80 9.80 35.84
C ALA A 264 -37.28 8.62 36.72
N GLY A 265 -36.40 7.67 37.06
CA GLY A 265 -36.75 6.45 37.81
C GLY A 265 -37.55 5.42 36.99
N LEU A 266 -37.53 5.52 35.67
CA LEU A 266 -38.31 4.69 34.74
C LEU A 266 -37.52 3.53 34.12
N SER A 267 -36.24 3.37 34.48
CA SER A 267 -35.38 2.26 34.06
C SER A 267 -34.22 2.05 35.03
N ASP A 268 -33.69 0.82 35.06
CA ASP A 268 -32.52 0.44 35.85
C ASP A 268 -31.21 1.05 35.28
N PHE A 269 -30.24 1.31 36.14
CA PHE A 269 -28.94 1.86 35.78
C PHE A 269 -28.14 0.93 34.88
N LEU A 270 -28.34 -0.38 35.00
CA LEU A 270 -27.74 -1.37 34.10
C LEU A 270 -28.09 -1.09 32.62
N THR A 271 -29.32 -0.64 32.34
CA THR A 271 -29.75 -0.28 30.98
C THR A 271 -28.93 0.89 30.41
N VAL A 272 -28.53 1.83 31.27
CA VAL A 272 -27.68 2.96 30.88
C VAL A 272 -26.25 2.51 30.60
N ILE A 273 -25.69 1.61 31.40
CA ILE A 273 -24.36 1.04 31.16
C ILE A 273 -24.34 0.28 29.84
N ASP A 274 -25.32 -0.59 29.58
CA ASP A 274 -25.37 -1.38 28.35
C ASP A 274 -25.54 -0.50 27.09
N ALA A 275 -26.37 0.53 27.18
CA ALA A 275 -26.52 1.52 26.12
C ALA A 275 -25.22 2.30 25.87
N GLN A 276 -24.51 2.69 26.94
CA GLN A 276 -23.24 3.39 26.85
C GLN A 276 -22.14 2.52 26.21
N ARG A 277 -22.00 1.26 26.63
CA ARG A 277 -21.08 0.29 26.03
C ARG A 277 -21.30 0.18 24.54
N THR A 278 -22.57 0.05 24.15
CA THR A 278 -22.97 -0.10 22.74
C THR A 278 -22.63 1.15 21.94
N ASP A 279 -22.88 2.34 22.48
CA ASP A 279 -22.58 3.63 21.87
C ASP A 279 -21.08 3.88 21.70
N ILE A 280 -20.28 3.66 22.76
CA ILE A 280 -18.81 3.72 22.70
C ILE A 280 -18.27 2.78 21.62
N GLN A 281 -18.73 1.52 21.59
CA GLN A 281 -18.31 0.56 20.59
C GLN A 281 -18.73 0.97 19.17
N ALA A 282 -19.96 1.47 18.98
CA ALA A 282 -20.44 1.91 17.68
C ALA A 282 -19.63 3.09 17.11
N ARG A 283 -19.27 4.08 17.95
CA ARG A 283 -18.39 5.18 17.55
C ARG A 283 -17.00 4.69 17.14
N ARG A 284 -16.42 3.76 17.89
CA ARG A 284 -15.11 3.16 17.58
C ARG A 284 -15.12 2.34 16.30
N ASP A 285 -16.18 1.56 16.09
CA ASP A 285 -16.39 0.79 14.86
C ASP A 285 -16.42 1.73 13.64
N LEU A 286 -17.14 2.85 13.75
CA LEU A 286 -17.23 3.86 12.69
C LEU A 286 -15.87 4.49 12.38
N VAL A 287 -15.14 4.98 13.38
CA VAL A 287 -13.80 5.56 13.19
C VAL A 287 -12.84 4.56 12.55
N SER A 288 -12.88 3.29 12.99
CA SER A 288 -12.05 2.23 12.43
C SER A 288 -12.46 1.85 11.00
N SER A 289 -13.74 1.98 10.66
CA SER A 289 -14.26 1.76 9.30
C SER A 289 -13.84 2.89 8.36
N GLU A 290 -13.88 4.13 8.82
CA GLU A 290 -13.39 5.28 8.06
C GLU A 290 -11.89 5.17 7.74
N GLY A 291 -11.07 4.76 8.72
CA GLY A 291 -9.65 4.48 8.49
C GLY A 291 -9.43 3.35 7.47
N ARG A 292 -10.24 2.28 7.55
CA ARG A 292 -10.18 1.19 6.58
C ARG A 292 -10.60 1.61 5.18
N ALA A 293 -11.66 2.42 5.03
CA ALA A 293 -12.08 2.93 3.73
C ALA A 293 -10.95 3.73 3.05
N GLN A 294 -10.22 4.54 3.82
CA GLN A 294 -9.04 5.27 3.35
C GLN A 294 -7.88 4.34 2.99
N ALA A 295 -7.63 3.28 3.77
CA ALA A 295 -6.61 2.29 3.43
C ALA A 295 -6.96 1.53 2.14
N GLN A 296 -8.23 1.16 1.95
CA GLN A 296 -8.71 0.51 0.74
C GLN A 296 -8.64 1.43 -0.48
N PHE A 297 -8.91 2.72 -0.31
CA PHE A 297 -8.67 3.72 -1.34
C PHE A 297 -7.21 3.71 -1.82
N ILE A 298 -6.26 3.70 -0.88
CA ILE A 298 -4.83 3.67 -1.20
C ILE A 298 -4.47 2.36 -1.91
N ALA A 299 -5.08 1.24 -1.51
CA ALA A 299 -4.90 -0.06 -2.15
C ALA A 299 -5.38 -0.05 -3.61
N VAL A 300 -6.54 0.56 -3.89
CA VAL A 300 -7.04 0.78 -5.25
C VAL A 300 -6.07 1.66 -6.05
N TYR A 301 -5.61 2.78 -5.48
CA TYR A 301 -4.66 3.65 -6.17
C TYR A 301 -3.34 2.93 -6.53
N ARG A 302 -2.86 2.08 -5.62
CA ARG A 302 -1.67 1.25 -5.83
C ARG A 302 -1.89 0.20 -6.91
N SER A 303 -3.03 -0.51 -6.90
CA SER A 303 -3.32 -1.57 -7.88
C SER A 303 -3.47 -1.02 -9.30
N LEU A 304 -3.84 0.25 -9.43
CA LEU A 304 -3.91 0.99 -10.69
C LEU A 304 -2.55 1.57 -11.17
N GLY A 305 -1.47 1.36 -10.41
CA GLY A 305 -0.12 1.78 -10.81
C GLY A 305 0.25 3.24 -10.49
N GLY A 306 -0.53 3.92 -9.64
CA GLY A 306 -0.14 5.21 -9.04
C GLY A 306 0.03 6.40 -9.98
N GLY A 307 -0.52 6.35 -11.20
CA GLY A 307 -0.57 7.49 -12.12
C GLY A 307 -1.79 8.38 -11.88
N PRO A 308 -1.75 9.68 -12.27
CA PRO A 308 -2.97 10.48 -12.33
C PRO A 308 -3.94 9.80 -13.27
N VAL A 309 -5.07 9.32 -12.74
CA VAL A 309 -6.21 8.97 -13.57
C VAL A 309 -6.69 10.29 -14.14
N ALA A 310 -6.39 10.52 -15.43
CA ALA A 310 -6.90 11.70 -16.12
C ALA A 310 -8.40 11.76 -15.84
N ALA A 311 -8.85 12.83 -15.19
CA ALA A 311 -10.27 13.17 -15.13
C ALA A 311 -10.75 13.09 -16.57
N SER A 312 -11.79 12.30 -16.82
CA SER A 312 -12.41 12.20 -18.13
C SER A 312 -12.64 13.63 -18.61
N SER A 313 -11.83 14.08 -19.56
CA SER A 313 -12.14 15.27 -20.30
C SER A 313 -13.42 14.90 -21.02
N SER A 314 -14.55 15.36 -20.49
CA SER A 314 -15.81 15.34 -21.19
C SER A 314 -15.53 15.99 -22.53
N VAL A 315 -15.37 15.17 -23.57
CA VAL A 315 -15.43 15.65 -24.94
C VAL A 315 -16.87 16.13 -25.07
N GLY A 316 -17.07 17.41 -24.79
CA GLY A 316 -18.27 18.12 -25.15
C GLY A 316 -18.37 18.03 -26.65
N ASN A 317 -19.17 17.09 -27.13
CA ASN A 317 -19.56 17.03 -28.52
C ASN A 317 -20.56 18.18 -28.71
N GLY A 318 -20.03 19.37 -28.92
CA GLY A 318 -20.75 20.60 -29.18
C GLY A 318 -20.31 21.16 -30.52
N SER A 319 -20.97 20.69 -31.58
CA SER A 319 -21.42 21.43 -32.78
C SER A 319 -21.81 20.43 -33.87
#